data_AF-A0A535RRT4-F1
#
_entry.id   AF-A0A535RRT4-F1
#
_cell.length_a   1.000
_cell.length_b   1.000
_cell.length_c   1.000
_cell.angle_alpha   90.00
_cell.angle_beta   90.00
_cell.angle_gamma   90.00
#
_symmetry.space_group_name_H-M   'P 1'
#
loop_
_entity.id
_entity.type
_entity.pdbx_description
1 polymer ?
#
loop_
_entity_poly.entity_id
_entity_poly.type
_entity_poly.pdbx_seq_one_letter_code
_entity_poly.pdbx_strand_id
1 'polypeptide(L)'
;MAPLHITYAEWRVAKTMRITLFAFGSRGDVQPHIALGAGLRAAGHRVRIVTHALFEPLVTRLGLDFSLVEVNPQSVVENER
;
A
#
# COMPACT_ATOMS: atom_id res chain seq x y z
N MET A 1 -36.31 10.30 -31.35
CA MET A 1 -35.12 10.72 -30.57
C MET A 1 -34.88 9.65 -29.52
N ALA A 2 -33.94 8.73 -29.76
CA ALA A 2 -33.66 7.63 -28.85
C ALA A 2 -32.72 8.11 -27.73
N PRO A 3 -32.96 7.76 -26.45
CA PRO A 3 -32.07 8.15 -25.37
C PRO A 3 -30.73 7.41 -25.47
N LEU A 4 -29.64 8.15 -25.28
CA LEU A 4 -28.28 7.59 -25.22
C LEU A 4 -28.14 6.76 -23.94
N HIS A 5 -28.11 5.43 -24.07
CA HIS A 5 -27.76 4.51 -22.99
C HIS A 5 -26.26 4.65 -22.68
N ILE A 6 -25.92 5.39 -21.63
CA ILE A 6 -24.58 5.34 -21.04
C ILE A 6 -24.53 4.08 -20.16
N THR A 7 -23.95 2.99 -20.68
CA THR A 7 -23.67 1.80 -19.88
C THR A 7 -22.45 2.07 -19.02
N TYR A 8 -22.64 2.19 -17.70
CA TYR A 8 -21.53 2.09 -16.76
C TYR A 8 -20.91 0.70 -16.92
N ALA A 9 -19.64 0.64 -17.35
CA ALA A 9 -18.92 -0.62 -17.38
C ALA A 9 -18.95 -1.23 -15.98
N GLU A 10 -19.48 -2.45 -15.85
CA GLU A 10 -19.47 -3.17 -14.59
C GLU A 10 -18.01 -3.42 -14.18
N TRP A 11 -17.51 -2.63 -13.23
CA TRP A 11 -16.22 -2.88 -12.63
C TRP A 11 -16.30 -4.17 -11.81
N ARG A 12 -15.85 -5.28 -12.40
CA ARG A 12 -15.71 -6.54 -11.69
C ARG A 12 -14.52 -6.41 -10.75
N VAL A 13 -14.78 -6.18 -9.46
CA VAL A 13 -13.76 -6.33 -8.41
C VAL A 13 -13.20 -7.75 -8.55
N ALA A 14 -11.92 -7.90 -8.88
CA ALA A 14 -11.35 -9.24 -8.92
C ALA A 14 -11.47 -9.87 -7.53
N LYS A 15 -11.88 -11.14 -7.48
CA LYS A 15 -12.15 -11.90 -6.24
C LYS A 15 -10.98 -11.84 -5.24
N THR A 16 -9.76 -11.68 -5.72
CA THR A 16 -8.52 -11.49 -4.95
C THR A 16 -7.56 -10.63 -5.77
N MET A 17 -6.83 -9.72 -5.11
CA MET A 17 -5.89 -8.78 -5.75
C MET A 17 -4.51 -8.88 -5.09
N ARG A 18 -3.48 -8.40 -5.80
CA ARG A 18 -2.14 -8.14 -5.24
C ARG A 18 -1.98 -6.64 -5.09
N ILE A 19 -1.82 -6.17 -3.85
CA ILE A 19 -1.81 -4.74 -3.51
C ILE A 19 -0.49 -4.41 -2.83
N THR A 20 0.18 -3.37 -3.30
CA THR A 20 1.41 -2.84 -2.69
C THR A 20 1.11 -1.47 -2.12
N LEU A 21 1.33 -1.29 -0.83
CA LEU A 21 1.17 -0.01 -0.12
C LEU A 21 2.54 0.55 0.20
N PHE A 22 2.82 1.74 -0.31
CA PHE A 22 4.02 2.49 0.03
C PHE A 22 3.74 3.38 1.22
N ALA A 23 4.50 3.20 2.30
CA ALA A 23 4.31 3.90 3.55
C ALA A 23 5.65 4.46 4.02
N PHE A 24 5.85 5.76 3.82
CA PHE A 24 7.07 6.49 4.18
C PHE A 24 6.78 7.49 5.30
N GLY A 25 7.80 7.84 6.08
CA GLY A 25 7.70 8.88 7.09
C GLY A 25 7.58 8.34 8.51
N SER A 26 6.85 9.07 9.36
CA SER A 26 6.75 8.82 10.78
C SER A 26 5.86 7.60 11.11
N ARG A 27 5.78 7.23 12.39
CA ARG A 27 4.83 6.18 12.83
C ARG A 27 3.38 6.55 12.50
N GLY A 28 3.03 7.84 12.58
CA GLY A 28 1.70 8.34 12.24
C GLY A 28 1.35 8.16 10.77
N ASP A 29 2.35 8.21 9.90
CA ASP A 29 2.19 7.95 8.47
C ASP A 29 2.12 6.45 8.18
N VAL A 30 3.00 5.65 8.81
CA VAL A 30 3.15 4.24 8.45
C VAL A 30 2.07 3.32 9.03
N GLN A 31 1.67 3.52 10.29
CA GLN A 31 0.73 2.61 10.95
C GLN A 31 -0.67 2.54 10.30
N PRO A 32 -1.28 3.64 9.83
CA PRO A 32 -2.55 3.57 9.12
C PRO A 32 -2.50 2.70 7.85
N HIS A 33 -1.39 2.74 7.11
CA HIS A 33 -1.20 1.90 5.92
C HIS A 33 -1.07 0.42 6.28
N ILE A 34 -0.39 0.10 7.38
CA ILE A 34 -0.31 -1.27 7.89
C ILE A 34 -1.70 -1.77 8.33
N ALA A 35 -2.47 -0.93 9.03
CA ALA A 35 -3.83 -1.26 9.45
C ALA A 35 -4.76 -1.50 8.26
N LEU A 36 -4.69 -0.64 7.24
CA LEU A 36 -5.40 -0.83 5.97
C LEU A 36 -4.97 -2.15 5.30
N GLY A 37 -3.68 -2.43 5.26
CA GLY A 37 -3.15 -3.66 4.70
C GLY A 37 -3.69 -4.90 5.41
N ALA A 38 -3.78 -4.88 6.74
CA ALA A 38 -4.38 -5.96 7.52
C ALA A 38 -5.87 -6.17 7.17
N GLY A 39 -6.64 -5.09 7.01
CA GLY A 39 -8.04 -5.15 6.55
C GLY A 39 -8.18 -5.72 5.14
N LEU A 40 -7.36 -5.27 4.19
CA LEU A 40 -7.33 -5.79 2.82
C LEU A 40 -6.94 -7.27 2.77
N ARG A 41 -5.99 -7.69 3.61
CA ARG A 41 -5.65 -9.11 3.74
C ARG A 41 -6.81 -9.92 4.30
N ALA A 42 -7.50 -9.42 5.32
CA ALA A 42 -8.69 -10.07 5.88
C ALA A 42 -9.82 -10.19 4.85
N ALA A 43 -9.92 -9.25 3.91
CA ALA A 43 -10.83 -9.31 2.76
C ALA A 43 -10.38 -10.30 1.66
N GLY A 44 -9.25 -10.98 1.84
CA GLY A 44 -8.76 -12.01 0.92
C GLY A 44 -7.75 -11.52 -0.12
N HIS A 45 -7.23 -10.30 0.00
CA HIS A 45 -6.18 -9.80 -0.89
C HIS A 45 -4.78 -10.19 -0.41
N ARG A 46 -3.81 -10.28 -1.33
CA ARG A 46 -2.39 -10.38 -1.00
C ARG A 46 -1.83 -8.97 -0.90
N VAL A 47 -1.26 -8.62 0.24
CA VAL A 47 -0.82 -7.25 0.51
C VAL A 47 0.65 -7.21 0.88
N ARG A 48 1.36 -6.26 0.27
CA ARG A 48 2.74 -5.92 0.58
C ARG A 48 2.85 -4.50 1.11
N ILE A 49 3.59 -4.31 2.18
CA ILE A 49 3.96 -3.00 2.72
C ILE A 49 5.41 -2.71 2.36
N VAL A 50 5.64 -1.57 1.73
CA VAL A 50 6.97 -1.05 1.38
C VAL A 50 7.26 0.10 2.35
N THR A 51 8.19 -0.10 3.29
CA THR A 51 8.50 0.90 4.34
C THR A 51 9.92 0.72 4.93
N HIS A 52 10.29 1.51 5.94
CA HIS A 52 11.57 1.42 6.65
C HIS A 52 11.67 0.12 7.47
N ALA A 53 12.89 -0.43 7.59
CA ALA A 53 13.18 -1.69 8.30
C ALA A 53 12.61 -1.74 9.73
N LEU A 54 12.56 -0.61 10.42
CA LEU A 54 12.05 -0.52 11.80
C LEU A 54 10.58 -0.99 11.94
N PHE A 55 9.81 -0.99 10.86
CA PHE A 55 8.41 -1.42 10.84
C PHE A 55 8.21 -2.86 10.36
N GLU A 56 9.26 -3.54 9.87
CA GLU A 56 9.20 -4.94 9.42
C GLU A 56 8.55 -5.87 10.46
N PRO A 57 8.90 -5.82 11.77
CA PRO A 57 8.27 -6.69 12.75
C PRO A 57 6.76 -6.46 12.88
N LEU A 58 6.31 -5.21 12.71
CA LEU A 58 4.89 -4.87 12.78
C LEU A 58 4.12 -5.38 11.54
N VAL A 59 4.71 -5.22 10.35
CA VAL A 59 4.15 -5.70 9.07
C VAL A 59 4.00 -7.22 9.08
N THR A 60 5.09 -7.92 9.39
CA THR A 60 5.15 -9.39 9.34
C THR A 60 4.32 -10.05 10.45
N ARG A 61 4.21 -9.44 11.65
CA ARG A 61 3.32 -9.92 12.73
C ARG A 61 1.85 -9.91 12.31
N LEU A 62 1.45 -8.97 11.45
CA LEU A 62 0.12 -8.92 10.86
C LEU A 62 0.02 -9.75 9.58
N GLY A 63 1.02 -10.60 9.31
CA GLY A 63 1.21 -11.50 8.17
C GLY A 63 0.95 -10.82 6.82
N LEU A 64 1.46 -9.60 6.68
CA LEU A 64 1.59 -8.88 5.42
C LEU A 64 2.99 -9.13 4.85
N ASP A 65 3.14 -9.08 3.52
CA ASP A 65 4.48 -9.11 2.90
C ASP A 65 5.23 -7.81 3.24
N PHE A 66 6.50 -7.90 3.61
CA PHE A 66 7.36 -6.73 3.82
C PHE A 66 8.30 -6.52 2.62
N SER A 67 8.60 -5.25 2.31
CA SER A 67 9.69 -4.84 1.44
C SER A 67 10.35 -3.60 2.01
N LEU A 68 11.69 -3.61 2.01
CA LEU A 68 12.47 -2.46 2.45
C LEU A 68 12.36 -1.31 1.45
N VAL A 69 12.20 -0.10 1.99
CA VAL A 69 12.54 1.14 1.28
C VAL A 69 14.01 1.44 1.51
N GLU A 70 14.82 1.33 0.47
CA GLU A 70 16.17 1.88 0.46
C GLU A 70 16.10 3.37 0.12
N VAL A 71 16.38 4.22 1.09
CA VAL A 71 16.62 5.65 0.81
C VAL A 71 18.12 5.81 0.62
N ASN A 72 18.57 6.25 -0.55
CA ASN A 72 19.98 6.62 -0.73
C ASN A 72 20.25 7.90 0.10
N PRO A 73 21.08 7.86 1.16
CA PRO A 73 21.32 9.02 2.02
C PRO A 73 21.89 10.22 1.25
N GLN A 74 22.60 9.98 0.14
CA GLN A 74 23.17 11.05 -0.69
C GLN A 74 22.09 11.83 -1.47
N SER A 75 20.92 11.23 -1.73
CA SER A 75 19.83 11.89 -2.46
C SER A 75 19.00 12.86 -1.61
N VAL A 76 19.11 12.82 -0.28
CA VAL A 76 18.37 13.72 0.63
C VAL A 76 19.11 15.06 0.81
N VAL A 77 20.43 15.08 0.66
CA VAL A 77 21.28 16.27 0.86
C VAL A 77 21.30 17.18 -0.38
N GLU A 78 20.75 16.74 -1.52
CA GLU A 78 20.85 17.46 -2.80
C GLU A 78 19.69 18.44 -3.08
N ASN A 79 18.70 18.57 -2.18
CA ASN A 79 17.59 19.52 -2.34
C ASN A 79 17.61 20.71 -1.33
N GLU A 80 18.77 21.02 -0.76
CA GLU A 80 19.00 22.21 0.08
C GLU A 80 20.08 23.15 -0.50
N ARG A 81 20.25 23.17 -1.82
CA ARG A 81 21.12 24.13 -2.53
C ARG A 81 20.35 24.93 -3.56
#